data_AF-A0A2V9HEL8-F1
#
_entry.id   AF-A0A2V9HEL8-F1
#
_cell.length_a   1.000
_cell.length_b   1.000
_cell.length_c   1.000
_cell.angle_alpha   90.00
_cell.angle_beta   90.00
_cell.angle_gamma   90.00
#
_symmetry.space_group_name_H-M   'P 1'
#
loop_
_entity.id
_entity.type
_entity.pdbx_description
1 polymer ?
#
loop_
_entity_poly.entity_id
_entity_poly.type
_entity_poly.pdbx_seq_one_letter_code
_entity_poly.pdbx_strand_id
1 'polypeptide(L)'
;MNGQRQKWKPGKRALTGAAALVLGGLIFGAFRLASPAVKLPTADVKRKEFVDYLEIRGEVKALRSVVIAAPYGAGDLQIMKLATNGAKVKKGDVLVEFDNTTVKQKLAQDHRRLRRAEGAHGRQQARDSFGNRR
;
A
#
# COMPACT_ATOMS: atom_id res chain seq x y z
N MET A 1 33.63 -10.39 -109.81
CA MET A 1 34.78 -9.51 -109.50
C MET A 1 34.85 -9.27 -108.00
N ASN A 2 35.97 -9.66 -107.40
CA ASN A 2 36.32 -9.58 -105.97
C ASN A 2 36.70 -8.16 -105.55
N GLY A 3 36.47 -7.78 -104.28
CA GLY A 3 36.85 -6.47 -103.76
C GLY A 3 36.83 -6.33 -102.23
N GLN A 4 37.68 -7.10 -101.54
CA GLN A 4 38.45 -6.74 -100.32
C GLN A 4 37.75 -5.93 -99.20
N ARG A 5 37.45 -6.60 -98.08
CA ARG A 5 37.09 -5.99 -96.78
C ARG A 5 38.35 -5.39 -96.12
N GLN A 6 38.43 -4.06 -96.09
CA GLN A 6 39.56 -3.32 -95.50
C GLN A 6 39.54 -3.43 -93.95
N LYS A 7 40.51 -4.18 -93.40
CA LYS A 7 40.71 -4.35 -91.96
C LYS A 7 41.32 -3.09 -91.34
N TRP A 8 40.54 -2.36 -90.56
CA TRP A 8 41.00 -1.22 -89.77
C TRP A 8 41.78 -1.71 -88.54
N LYS A 9 43.09 -1.44 -88.48
CA LYS A 9 43.94 -1.72 -87.30
C LYS A 9 44.02 -0.44 -86.46
N PRO A 10 43.35 -0.35 -85.30
CA PRO A 10 43.45 0.83 -84.46
C PRO A 10 44.88 0.98 -83.93
N GLY A 11 45.41 2.21 -83.96
CA GLY A 11 46.74 2.52 -83.45
C GLY A 11 46.88 2.12 -81.98
N LYS A 12 48.07 1.66 -81.57
CA LYS A 12 48.35 1.13 -80.22
C LYS A 12 47.86 2.04 -79.07
N ARG A 13 47.83 3.36 -79.30
CA ARG A 13 47.35 4.39 -78.36
C ARG A 13 45.83 4.35 -78.11
N ALA A 14 45.03 3.96 -79.09
CA ALA A 14 43.58 3.80 -78.93
C ALA A 14 43.24 2.57 -78.09
N LEU A 15 44.01 1.49 -78.25
CA LEU A 15 43.85 0.26 -77.47
C LEU A 15 44.20 0.48 -75.99
N THR A 16 45.28 1.23 -75.71
CA THR A 16 45.66 1.59 -74.33
C THR A 16 44.63 2.51 -73.68
N GLY A 17 44.05 3.46 -74.43
CA GLY A 17 42.98 4.33 -73.93
C GLY A 17 41.71 3.56 -73.58
N ALA A 18 41.28 2.64 -74.44
CA ALA A 18 40.13 1.78 -74.18
C ALA A 18 40.36 0.86 -72.97
N ALA A 19 41.55 0.26 -72.85
CA ALA A 19 41.90 -0.57 -71.71
C ALA A 19 41.90 0.23 -70.39
N ALA A 20 42.42 1.46 -70.40
CA ALA A 20 42.39 2.35 -69.23
C ALA A 20 40.96 2.75 -68.83
N LEU A 21 40.08 3.01 -69.80
CA LEU A 21 38.67 3.29 -69.53
C LEU A 21 37.92 2.08 -68.96
N VAL A 22 38.18 0.88 -69.49
CA VAL A 22 37.59 -0.36 -68.95
C VAL A 22 38.10 -0.62 -67.54
N LEU A 23 39.41 -0.51 -67.29
CA LEU A 23 39.97 -0.63 -65.95
C LEU A 23 39.40 0.43 -65.00
N GLY A 24 39.33 1.69 -65.42
CA GLY A 24 38.75 2.77 -64.62
C GLY A 24 37.27 2.52 -64.29
N GLY A 25 36.49 2.04 -65.26
CA GLY A 25 35.10 1.66 -65.07
C GLY A 25 34.92 0.46 -64.12
N LEU A 26 35.78 -0.55 -64.24
CA LEU A 26 35.77 -1.71 -63.34
C LEU A 26 36.15 -1.33 -61.91
N ILE A 27 37.18 -0.50 -61.73
CA ILE A 27 37.62 0.00 -60.42
C ILE A 27 36.50 0.84 -59.80
N PHE A 28 35.91 1.76 -60.56
CA PHE A 28 34.81 2.61 -60.08
C PHE A 28 33.57 1.80 -59.71
N GLY A 29 33.20 0.82 -60.53
CA GLY A 29 32.09 -0.10 -60.25
C GLY A 29 32.34 -0.93 -58.99
N ALA A 30 33.55 -1.46 -58.82
CA ALA A 30 33.94 -2.21 -57.63
C ALA A 30 33.87 -1.36 -56.36
N PHE A 31 34.39 -0.11 -56.38
CA PHE A 31 34.31 0.81 -55.25
C PHE A 31 32.87 1.20 -54.90
N ARG A 32 32.00 1.35 -55.89
CA ARG A 32 30.56 1.63 -55.67
C ARG A 32 29.85 0.45 -55.01
N LEU A 33 30.14 -0.77 -55.41
CA LEU A 33 29.54 -1.97 -54.81
C LEU A 33 30.14 -2.33 -53.45
N ALA A 34 31.41 -1.98 -53.21
CA ALA A 34 32.11 -2.29 -51.97
C ALA A 34 31.72 -1.39 -50.78
N SER A 35 30.80 -0.44 -50.95
CA SER A 35 30.33 0.41 -49.86
C SER A 35 29.60 -0.46 -48.82
N PRO A 36 30.19 -0.69 -47.63
CA PRO A 36 29.60 -1.60 -46.66
C PRO A 36 28.37 -0.93 -46.06
N ALA A 37 27.25 -1.65 -46.04
CA ALA A 37 26.05 -1.20 -45.35
C ALA A 37 26.39 -0.98 -43.86
N VAL A 38 26.15 0.24 -43.37
CA VAL A 38 26.38 0.61 -41.98
C VAL A 38 25.49 -0.26 -41.10
N LYS A 39 26.09 -1.14 -40.30
CA LYS A 39 25.36 -1.99 -39.35
C LYS A 39 25.14 -1.21 -38.06
N LEU A 40 23.93 -0.69 -37.87
CA LEU A 40 23.54 -0.06 -36.61
C LEU A 40 23.10 -1.14 -35.60
N PRO A 41 23.46 -1.02 -34.31
CA PRO A 41 22.96 -1.90 -33.27
C PRO A 41 21.46 -1.62 -33.08
N THR A 42 20.63 -2.56 -33.52
CA THR A 42 19.17 -2.52 -33.36
C THR A 42 18.72 -3.72 -32.54
N ALA A 43 17.55 -3.62 -31.92
CA ALA A 43 16.95 -4.69 -31.13
C ALA A 43 15.49 -4.88 -31.55
N ASP A 44 15.04 -6.13 -31.58
CA ASP A 44 13.65 -6.46 -31.90
C ASP A 44 12.71 -6.06 -30.75
N VAL A 45 11.75 -5.19 -31.06
CA VAL A 45 10.72 -4.76 -30.09
C VAL A 45 9.49 -5.65 -30.23
N LYS A 46 9.05 -6.25 -29.11
CA LYS A 46 7.82 -7.07 -29.05
C LYS A 46 6.82 -6.44 -28.09
N ARG A 47 5.58 -6.26 -28.55
CA ARG A 47 4.48 -5.84 -27.69
C ARG A 47 3.96 -7.06 -26.92
N LYS A 48 4.14 -7.06 -25.61
CA LYS A 48 3.67 -8.08 -24.67
C LYS A 48 3.06 -7.41 -23.43
N GLU A 49 2.42 -8.21 -22.59
CA GLU A 49 1.95 -7.75 -21.29
C GLU A 49 3.13 -7.30 -20.43
N PHE A 50 3.00 -6.12 -19.82
CA PHE A 50 3.98 -5.54 -18.91
C PHE A 50 3.25 -5.21 -17.61
N VAL A 51 3.60 -5.90 -16.54
CA VAL A 51 3.03 -5.70 -15.20
C VAL A 51 4.05 -4.93 -14.38
N ASP A 52 3.68 -3.72 -13.95
CA ASP A 52 4.49 -2.87 -13.09
C ASP A 52 3.99 -2.97 -11.64
N TYR A 53 4.91 -2.96 -10.68
CA TYR A 53 4.59 -3.02 -9.26
C TYR A 53 5.40 -1.99 -8.48
N LEU A 54 4.71 -1.30 -7.56
CA LEU A 54 5.32 -0.36 -6.63
C LEU A 54 5.36 -0.99 -5.23
N GLU A 55 6.56 -1.24 -4.72
CA GLU A 55 6.75 -1.71 -3.34
C GLU A 55 6.60 -0.53 -2.38
N ILE A 56 5.54 -0.55 -1.57
CA ILE A 56 5.33 0.43 -0.51
C ILE A 56 5.66 -0.22 0.82
N ARG A 57 6.49 0.46 1.61
CA ARG A 57 6.84 0.04 2.97
C ARG A 57 6.09 0.89 3.98
N GLY A 58 5.57 0.25 5.01
CA GLY A 58 4.86 0.91 6.09
C GLY A 58 4.67 -0.01 7.30
N GLU A 59 4.21 0.57 8.39
CA GLU A 59 3.92 -0.16 9.62
C GLU A 59 2.42 -0.44 9.73
N VAL A 60 2.06 -1.65 10.17
CA VAL A 60 0.67 -2.00 10.50
C VAL A 60 0.40 -1.65 11.96
N LYS A 61 -0.68 -0.89 12.19
CA LYS A 61 -1.15 -0.55 13.54
C LYS A 61 -2.57 -1.07 13.75
N ALA A 62 -2.92 -1.32 15.01
CA ALA A 62 -4.27 -1.73 15.37
C ALA A 62 -5.27 -0.63 14.99
N LEU A 63 -6.36 -1.01 14.33
CA LEU A 63 -7.44 -0.07 13.96
C LEU A 63 -8.06 0.59 15.21
N ARG A 64 -8.12 -0.15 16.32
CA ARG A 64 -8.59 0.33 17.61
C ARG A 64 -7.79 -0.33 18.74
N SER A 65 -7.26 0.49 19.64
CA SER A 65 -6.60 0.04 20.86
C SER A 65 -7.26 0.74 22.05
N VAL A 66 -7.69 -0.04 23.04
CA VAL A 66 -8.34 0.47 24.25
C VAL A 66 -7.71 -0.21 25.46
N VAL A 67 -7.24 0.60 26.40
CA VAL A 67 -6.76 0.11 27.69
C VAL A 67 -7.94 0.02 28.65
N ILE A 68 -8.13 -1.15 29.26
CA ILE A 68 -9.19 -1.38 30.24
C ILE A 68 -8.54 -1.41 31.62
N ALA A 69 -8.95 -0.49 32.48
CA ALA A 69 -8.45 -0.36 33.84
C ALA A 69 -9.51 -0.82 34.85
N ALA A 70 -9.05 -1.23 36.03
CA ALA A 70 -9.93 -1.56 37.14
C ALA A 70 -10.70 -0.31 37.63
N PRO A 71 -11.93 -0.48 38.15
CA PRO A 71 -12.73 0.65 38.63
C PRO A 71 -12.11 1.30 39.86
N TYR A 72 -12.03 2.63 39.83
CA TYR A 72 -11.51 3.43 40.95
C TYR A 72 -12.49 3.44 42.13
N GLY A 73 -11.95 3.49 43.36
CA GLY A 73 -12.75 3.65 44.58
C GLY A 73 -13.49 2.40 45.06
N ALA A 74 -13.19 1.23 44.49
CA ALA A 74 -13.76 -0.06 44.92
C ALA A 74 -13.02 -0.70 46.11
N GLY A 75 -11.94 -0.09 46.60
CA GLY A 75 -11.16 -0.58 47.74
C GLY A 75 -10.18 -1.67 47.34
N ASP A 76 -10.00 -2.67 48.20
CA ASP A 76 -9.18 -3.84 47.93
C ASP A 76 -9.92 -4.77 46.94
N LEU A 77 -9.39 -4.89 45.72
CA LEU A 77 -10.01 -5.61 44.62
C LEU A 77 -9.30 -6.95 44.42
N GLN A 78 -9.95 -8.03 44.84
CA GLN A 78 -9.48 -9.39 44.56
C GLN A 78 -10.09 -9.90 43.25
N ILE A 79 -9.23 -10.39 42.35
CA ILE A 79 -9.66 -11.01 41.08
C ILE A 79 -10.14 -12.44 41.36
N MET A 80 -11.39 -12.72 41.03
CA MET A 80 -11.99 -14.06 41.13
C MET A 80 -11.95 -14.81 39.81
N LYS A 81 -12.14 -14.10 38.69
CA LYS A 81 -12.05 -14.67 37.34
C LYS A 81 -11.35 -13.69 36.40
N LEU A 82 -10.59 -14.26 35.47
CA LEU A 82 -9.89 -13.53 34.44
C LEU A 82 -10.11 -14.24 33.10
N ALA A 83 -10.47 -13.47 32.08
CA ALA A 83 -10.57 -13.98 30.72
C ALA A 83 -9.21 -14.49 30.24
N THR A 84 -9.22 -15.55 29.42
CA THR A 84 -7.98 -16.15 28.90
C THR A 84 -7.18 -15.14 28.07
N ASN A 85 -5.87 -15.08 28.31
CA ASN A 85 -4.97 -14.20 27.57
C ASN A 85 -5.05 -14.47 26.06
N GLY A 86 -5.18 -13.41 25.26
CA GLY A 86 -5.29 -13.51 23.80
C GLY A 86 -6.65 -13.98 23.28
N ALA A 87 -7.64 -14.21 24.15
CA ALA A 87 -8.99 -14.57 23.71
C ALA A 87 -9.62 -13.43 22.90
N LYS A 88 -10.39 -13.82 21.87
CA LYS A 88 -11.25 -12.87 21.15
C LYS A 88 -12.45 -12.54 22.02
N VAL A 89 -12.58 -11.26 22.39
CA VAL A 89 -13.66 -10.75 23.23
C VAL A 89 -14.47 -9.69 22.49
N LYS A 90 -15.75 -9.59 22.81
CA LYS A 90 -16.69 -8.62 22.26
C LYS A 90 -17.02 -7.56 23.31
N LYS A 91 -17.61 -6.45 22.84
CA LYS A 91 -18.12 -5.42 23.74
C LYS A 91 -19.21 -6.02 24.65
N GLY A 92 -19.05 -5.85 25.95
CA GLY A 92 -19.97 -6.36 26.97
C GLY A 92 -19.51 -7.67 27.61
N ASP A 93 -18.49 -8.32 27.08
CA ASP A 93 -17.92 -9.52 27.69
C ASP A 93 -17.21 -9.16 29.00
N VAL A 94 -17.36 -10.04 30.00
CA VAL A 94 -16.69 -9.87 31.29
C VAL A 94 -15.24 -10.33 31.17
N LEU A 95 -14.32 -9.38 31.30
CA LEU A 95 -12.87 -9.66 31.24
C LEU A 95 -12.29 -10.01 32.61
N VAL A 96 -12.75 -9.32 33.65
CA VAL A 96 -12.28 -9.50 35.02
C VAL A 96 -13.49 -9.46 35.94
N GLU A 97 -13.62 -10.48 36.78
CA GLU A 97 -14.62 -10.52 37.84
C GLU A 97 -13.91 -10.28 39.17
N PHE A 98 -14.33 -9.24 39.90
CA PHE A 98 -13.78 -8.88 41.20
C PHE A 98 -14.73 -9.29 42.33
N ASP A 99 -14.20 -9.52 43.54
CA ASP A 99 -15.04 -9.64 44.73
C ASP A 99 -15.85 -8.35 44.94
N ASN A 100 -17.17 -8.51 45.04
CA ASN A 100 -18.13 -7.41 45.17
C ASN A 100 -18.66 -7.22 46.59
N THR A 101 -18.11 -7.93 47.59
CA THR A 101 -18.60 -7.91 48.96
C THR A 101 -18.61 -6.49 49.55
N THR A 102 -17.47 -5.80 49.51
CA THR A 102 -17.35 -4.42 50.03
C THR A 102 -18.24 -3.42 49.29
N VAL A 103 -18.32 -3.55 47.96
CA VAL A 103 -19.15 -2.68 47.11
C VAL A 103 -20.64 -2.86 47.43
N LYS A 104 -21.10 -4.10 47.60
CA LYS A 104 -22.49 -4.40 47.98
C LYS A 104 -22.84 -3.84 49.35
N GLN A 105 -21.94 -3.97 50.32
CA GLN A 105 -22.15 -3.40 51.65
C GLN A 105 -22.29 -1.87 51.60
N LYS A 106 -21.42 -1.21 50.84
CA LYS A 106 -21.48 0.25 50.64
C LYS A 106 -22.79 0.68 49.97
N LEU A 107 -23.19 -0.01 48.91
CA LEU A 107 -24.47 0.23 48.23
C LEU A 107 -25.66 0.08 49.18
N ALA A 108 -25.67 -0.95 50.03
CA ALA A 108 -26.71 -1.14 51.03
C ALA A 108 -26.72 -0.05 52.11
N GLN A 109 -25.55 0.47 52.50
CA GLN A 109 -25.46 1.61 53.42
C GLN A 109 -25.98 2.89 52.78
N ASP A 110 -25.62 3.17 51.54
CA ASP A 110 -26.03 4.36 50.80
C ASP A 110 -27.54 4.35 50.57
N HIS A 111 -28.11 3.21 50.18
CA HIS A 111 -29.55 3.07 50.04
C HIS A 111 -30.30 3.27 51.38
N ARG A 112 -29.72 2.83 52.50
CA ARG A 112 -30.25 3.12 53.84
C ARG A 112 -30.14 4.59 54.22
N ARG A 113 -29.08 5.29 53.80
CA ARG A 113 -28.92 6.74 54.03
C ARG A 113 -29.97 7.52 53.25
N LEU A 114 -30.19 7.19 51.98
CA LEU A 114 -31.21 7.82 51.13
C LEU A 114 -32.61 7.71 51.73
N ARG A 115 -33.03 6.49 52.09
CA ARG A 115 -34.36 6.28 52.72
C ARG A 115 -34.55 7.07 54.01
N ARG A 116 -33.50 7.21 54.83
CA ARG A 116 -33.57 8.00 56.06
C ARG A 116 -33.73 9.49 55.77
N ALA A 117 -33.01 10.01 54.77
CA ALA A 117 -33.09 11.40 54.35
C ALA A 117 -34.48 11.72 53.77
N GLU A 118 -35.01 10.88 52.89
CA GLU A 118 -36.36 11.01 52.33
C GLU A 118 -37.43 11.04 53.42
N GLY A 119 -37.37 10.10 54.38
CA GLY A 119 -38.30 10.08 55.51
C GLY A 119 -38.17 11.32 56.41
N ALA A 120 -36.96 11.89 56.54
CA ALA A 120 -36.76 13.13 57.29
C ALA A 120 -37.38 14.33 56.57
N HIS A 121 -37.23 14.42 55.24
CA HIS A 121 -37.88 15.47 54.42
C HIS A 121 -39.40 15.40 54.51
N GLY A 122 -40.00 14.22 54.36
CA GLY A 122 -41.45 14.07 54.46
C GLY A 122 -41.99 14.47 55.85
N ARG A 123 -41.28 14.11 56.93
CA ARG A 123 -41.63 14.55 58.29
C ARG A 123 -41.53 16.05 58.48
N GLN A 124 -40.53 16.69 57.86
CA GLN A 124 -40.35 18.14 57.93
C GLN A 124 -41.47 18.86 57.19
N GLN A 125 -41.79 18.44 55.95
CA GLN A 125 -42.89 19.00 55.17
C GLN A 125 -44.24 18.85 55.88
N ALA A 126 -44.49 17.68 56.50
CA ALA A 126 -45.68 17.47 57.31
C ALA A 126 -45.75 18.49 58.47
N ARG A 127 -44.66 18.65 59.23
CA ARG A 127 -44.58 19.64 60.32
C ARG A 127 -44.86 21.07 59.85
N ASP A 128 -44.25 21.49 58.75
CA ASP A 128 -44.41 22.84 58.21
C ASP A 128 -45.85 23.09 57.72
N SER A 129 -46.50 22.08 57.13
CA SER A 129 -47.90 22.16 56.69
C SER A 129 -48.93 22.25 57.82
N PHE A 130 -48.60 21.75 59.03
CA PHE A 130 -49.43 21.92 60.22
C PHE A 130 -49.16 23.25 60.94
N GLY A 131 -47.95 23.80 60.81
CA GLY A 131 -47.58 25.08 61.41
C GLY A 131 -48.19 26.31 60.72
N ASN A 132 -48.41 26.27 59.41
CA ASN A 132 -48.87 27.42 58.61
C ASN A 132 -50.41 27.57 58.52
N ARG A 133 -51.19 26.82 59.33
CA ARG A 133 -52.67 26.86 59.36
C ARG A 133 -53.24 27.48 60.64
N ARG A 134 -52.50 28.36 61.31
CA ARG A 134 -52.99 29.21 62.41
C ARG A 134 -52.73 30.67 62.11
#